data_AF-A0A952HWT8-F1
#
_entry.id   AF-A0A952HWT8-F1
#
_cell.length_a   1.000
_cell.length_b   1.000
_cell.length_c   1.000
_cell.angle_alpha   90.00
_cell.angle_beta   90.00
_cell.angle_gamma   90.00
#
_symmetry.space_group_name_H-M   'P 1'
#
loop_
_entity.id
_entity.type
_entity.pdbx_description
1 polymer ?
#
loop_
_entity_poly.entity_id
_entity_poly.type
_entity_poly.pdbx_seq_one_letter_code
_entity_poly.pdbx_strand_id
1 'polypeptide(L)' 'MARVKTKCLSGSDAAESYALLRAFGESKGVSLSNRDLLIGAHAAAVNATLITNDSAFKHFEKWLAIDHWLNRFRADVRQL' A
#
# COMPACT_ATOMS: atom_id res chain seq x y z
N MET A 1 -19.98 -3.43 12.82
CA MET A 1 -20.08 -2.88 11.44
C MET A 1 -18.93 -1.89 11.25
N ALA A 2 -17.96 -2.20 10.38
CA ALA A 2 -16.86 -1.27 10.08
C ALA A 2 -17.37 -0.18 9.13
N ARG A 3 -17.31 1.09 9.57
CA ARG A 3 -17.71 2.24 8.75
C ARG A 3 -16.60 2.49 7.73
N VAL A 4 -16.86 2.21 6.45
CA VAL A 4 -15.94 2.57 5.35
C VAL A 4 -15.91 4.10 5.28
N LYS A 5 -14.78 4.70 5.66
CA LYS A 5 -14.54 6.13 5.46
C LYS A 5 -14.16 6.34 4.00
N THR A 6 -15.09 6.80 3.18
CA THR A 6 -14.80 7.29 1.84
C THR A 6 -14.17 8.68 1.96
N LYS A 7 -12.83 8.74 1.94
CA LYS A 7 -12.09 10.00 1.80
C LYS A 7 -11.90 10.25 0.30
N CYS A 8 -12.51 11.31 -0.23
CA CYS A 8 -12.20 11.79 -1.58
C CYS A 8 -10.80 12.41 -1.56
N LEU A 9 -9.92 11.93 -2.42
CA LEU A 9 -8.52 12.34 -2.46
C LEU A 9 -8.42 13.70 -3.17
N SER A 10 -8.09 14.76 -2.44
CA SER A 10 -7.52 15.95 -3.09
C SER A 10 -6.16 15.54 -3.67
N GLY A 11 -5.87 15.92 -4.91
CA GLY A 11 -4.61 15.52 -5.57
C GLY A 11 -3.35 15.86 -4.77
N SER A 12 -3.42 16.83 -3.85
CA SER A 12 -2.37 17.20 -2.92
C SER A 12 -1.91 16.06 -2.00
N ASP A 13 -2.84 15.32 -1.40
CA ASP A 13 -2.51 14.32 -0.36
C ASP A 13 -1.81 13.10 -0.97
N ALA A 14 -2.23 12.69 -2.17
CA ALA A 14 -1.55 11.64 -2.93
C ALA A 14 -0.17 12.09 -3.44
N ALA A 15 -0.03 13.36 -3.86
CA ALA A 15 1.25 13.89 -4.32
C ALA A 15 2.27 13.95 -3.18
N GLU A 16 1.86 14.37 -1.98
CA GLU A 16 2.72 14.35 -0.78
C GLU A 16 3.13 12.92 -0.43
N SER A 17 2.17 11.99 -0.38
CA SER A 17 2.44 10.58 -0.10
C SER A 17 3.39 9.96 -1.14
N TYR A 18 3.26 10.34 -2.41
CA TYR A 18 4.16 9.92 -3.49
C TYR A 18 5.58 10.41 -3.25
N ALA A 19 5.75 11.70 -2.94
CA ALA A 19 7.06 12.29 -2.68
C ALA A 19 7.76 11.58 -1.50
N LEU A 20 7.03 11.30 -0.42
CA LEU A 20 7.56 10.57 0.74
C LEU A 20 7.98 9.14 0.39
N LEU A 21 7.13 8.39 -0.32
CA LEU A 21 7.44 7.03 -0.75
C LEU A 21 8.65 6.99 -1.70
N ARG A 22 8.71 7.92 -2.67
CA ARG A 22 9.82 8.04 -3.62
C ARG A 22 11.14 8.30 -2.88
N ALA A 23 11.17 9.31 -2.02
CA ALA A 23 12.35 9.68 -1.24
C ALA A 23 12.80 8.54 -0.30
N PHE A 24 11.84 7.87 0.35
CA PHE A 24 12.13 6.71 1.19
C PHE A 24 12.77 5.58 0.37
N GLY A 25 12.19 5.22 -0.77
CA GLY A 25 12.73 4.15 -1.63
C GLY A 25 14.15 4.47 -2.10
N GLU A 26 14.39 5.68 -2.58
CA GLU A 26 15.71 6.14 -3.01
C GLU A 26 16.74 6.07 -1.87
N SER A 27 16.37 6.50 -0.66
CA SER A 27 17.25 6.41 0.52
C SER A 27 17.62 4.98 0.93
N LYS A 28 16.82 3.99 0.52
CA LYS A 28 17.00 2.56 0.83
C LYS A 28 17.52 1.75 -0.35
N GLY A 29 17.77 2.37 -1.50
CA GLY A 29 18.19 1.68 -2.72
C GLY A 29 17.12 0.74 -3.29
N VAL A 30 15.85 0.94 -2.94
CA VAL A 30 14.72 0.16 -3.46
C VAL A 30 13.81 1.07 -4.27
N SER A 31 13.37 0.61 -5.44
CA SER A 31 12.45 1.39 -6.26
C SER A 31 11.26 0.55 -6.68
N LEU A 32 10.07 1.12 -6.52
CA LEU A 32 8.87 0.70 -7.21
C LEU A 32 8.81 1.41 -8.57
N SER A 33 8.09 0.83 -9.53
CA SER A 33 7.79 1.55 -10.78
C SER A 33 6.98 2.81 -10.49
N ASN A 34 6.99 3.79 -11.40
CA ASN A 34 6.23 5.03 -11.20
C ASN A 34 4.73 4.76 -10.96
N ARG A 35 4.16 3.74 -11.61
CA ARG A 35 2.76 3.36 -11.43
C ARG A 35 2.53 2.75 -10.04
N ASP A 36 3.43 1.88 -9.60
CA ASP A 36 3.34 1.23 -8.29
C ASP A 36 3.50 2.23 -7.14
N LEU A 37 4.39 3.22 -7.31
CA LEU A 37 4.50 4.34 -6.38
C LEU A 37 3.21 5.14 -6.29
N LEU A 38 2.53 5.42 -7.41
CA LEU A 38 1.25 6.13 -7.40
C LEU A 38 0.14 5.31 -6.73
N ILE A 39 0.10 4.00 -6.96
CA ILE A 39 -0.86 3.09 -6.30
C ILE A 39 -0.61 3.06 -4.79
N GLY A 40 0.65 2.90 -4.37
CA GLY A 40 1.04 2.94 -2.96
C GLY A 40 0.72 4.29 -2.31
N ALA A 41 1.06 5.39 -2.98
CA ALA A 41 0.79 6.75 -2.51
C ALA A 41 -0.70 7.01 -2.32
N HIS A 42 -1.52 6.56 -3.26
CA HIS A 42 -2.96 6.63 -3.15
C HIS A 42 -3.46 5.87 -1.92
N ALA A 43 -3.04 4.62 -1.74
CA ALA A 43 -3.43 3.80 -0.59
C ALA A 43 -3.00 4.42 0.75
N ALA A 44 -1.78 4.96 0.83
CA ALA A 44 -1.29 5.68 2.00
C ALA A 44 -2.14 6.92 2.31
N ALA A 45 -2.43 7.76 1.31
CA ALA A 45 -3.16 9.02 1.49
C ALA A 45 -4.61 8.84 1.99
N VAL A 46 -5.24 7.71 1.65
CA VAL A 46 -6.58 7.35 2.15
C VAL A 46 -6.55 6.40 3.35
N ASN A 47 -5.36 6.05 3.85
CA ASN A 47 -5.18 5.09 4.93
C ASN A 47 -5.90 3.75 4.65
N ALA A 48 -5.75 3.25 3.43
CA ALA A 48 -6.30 1.97 2.98
C ALA A 48 -5.27 0.85 3.06
N THR A 49 -5.74 -0.39 3.18
CA THR A 49 -4.90 -1.58 3.01
C THR A 49 -4.73 -1.88 1.53
N LEU A 50 -3.49 -1.87 1.06
CA LEU A 50 -3.14 -2.26 -0.30
C LEU A 50 -3.14 -3.79 -0.42
N ILE A 51 -4.08 -4.30 -1.20
CA ILE A 51 -4.15 -5.73 -1.51
C ILE A 51 -3.30 -6.01 -2.74
N THR A 52 -2.23 -6.77 -2.57
CA THR A 52 -1.30 -7.08 -3.68
C THR A 52 -0.62 -8.43 -3.50
N ASN A 53 -0.27 -9.07 -4.62
CA ASN A 53 0.60 -10.24 -4.67
C ASN A 53 2.06 -9.88 -5.02
N ASP A 54 2.34 -8.59 -5.26
CA ASP A 54 3.68 -8.12 -5.59
C ASP A 54 4.51 -7.93 -4.30
N SER A 55 5.60 -8.68 -4.19
CA SER A 55 6.49 -8.62 -3.03
C SER A 55 7.31 -7.33 -2.97
N ALA A 56 7.42 -6.56 -4.05
CA ALA A 56 8.15 -5.30 -4.06
C ALA A 56 7.58 -4.29 -3.06
N PHE A 57 6.27 -4.30 -2.83
CA PHE A 57 5.61 -3.42 -1.86
C PHE A 57 6.02 -3.72 -0.40
N LYS A 58 6.52 -4.92 -0.10
CA LYS A 58 6.94 -5.29 1.27
C LYS A 58 8.06 -4.40 1.80
N HIS A 59 8.90 -3.85 0.91
CA HIS A 59 9.93 -2.88 1.30
C HIS A 59 9.35 -1.58 1.88
N PHE A 60 8.05 -1.34 1.70
CA PHE A 60 7.34 -0.12 2.11
C PHE A 60 6.31 -0.36 3.22
N GLU A 61 6.34 -1.51 3.93
CA GLU A 61 5.40 -1.85 5.02
C GLU A 61 5.36 -0.82 6.16
N LYS A 62 6.44 -0.03 6.34
CA LYS A 62 6.45 1.08 7.29
C LYS A 62 5.42 2.17 6.94
N TRP A 63 5.11 2.33 5.66
CA TRP A 63 4.25 3.39 5.11
C TRP A 63 2.92 2.86 4.57
N LEU A 64 2.87 1.57 4.22
CA LEU A 64 1.72 0.93 3.60
C LEU A 64 1.23 -0.23 4.46
N ALA A 65 -0.05 -0.22 4.79
CA ALA A 65 -0.72 -1.43 5.24
C ALA A 65 -0.90 -2.35 4.03
N ILE A 66 -0.30 -3.54 4.04
CA ILE A 66 -0.33 -4.48 2.93
C ILE A 66 -1.00 -5.77 3.39
N ASP A 67 -1.87 -6.34 2.55
CA ASP A 67 -2.43 -7.66 2.78
C ASP A 67 -2.42 -8.49 1.49
N HIS A 68 -2.25 -9.79 1.66
CA HIS A 68 -2.27 -10.76 0.58
C HIS A 68 -3.40 -11.76 0.85
N TRP A 69 -4.55 -11.53 0.21
CA TRP A 69 -5.77 -12.29 0.48
C TRP A 69 -5.60 -13.81 0.31
N LEU A 70 -4.79 -14.29 -0.63
CA LEU A 70 -4.60 -15.73 -0.80
C LEU A 70 -3.89 -16.38 0.38
N ASN A 71 -3.08 -15.64 1.15
CA ASN A 71 -2.50 -16.18 2.39
C ASN A 71 -3.56 -16.33 3.47
N ARG A 72 -4.50 -15.38 3.55
CA ARG A 72 -5.65 -15.45 4.46
C ARG A 72 -6.52 -16.67 4.16
N PHE A 73 -6.96 -16.84 2.90
CA PHE A 73 -7.78 -17.99 2.52
C PHE A 73 -7.06 -19.34 2.70
N ARG A 74 -5.74 -19.41 2.46
CA ARG A 74 -4.95 -20.63 2.70
C ARG A 74 -4.83 -20.99 4.19
N ALA A 75 -4.83 -20.00 5.07
CA ALA A 75 -4.83 -20.26 6.52
C ALA A 75 -6.18 -20.84 6.97
N ASP A 76 -7.28 -20.29 6.47
CA ASP A 76 -8.63 -20.72 6.82
C ASP A 76 -8.93 -22.15 6.33
N VAL A 77 -8.51 -22.50 5.10
CA VAL A 77 -8.71 -23.85 4.53
C VAL A 77 -7.83 -24.90 5.21
N ARG A 78 -6.69 -24.53 5.82
CA ARG A 78 -5.82 -25.47 6.55
C ARG A 78 -6.32 -25.81 7.97
N GLN A 79 -7.34 -25.11 8.46
CA GLN A 79 -7.97 -25.38 9.75
C GLN A 79 -9.25 -26.22 9.65
N LEU A 80 -9.55 -26.73 8.44
CA LEU A 80 -10.62 -27.68 8.14
C LEU A 80 -10.01 -29.05 7.79
#